data_AF-A0A0E9WWK1-F1
#
_entry.id   AF-A0A0E9WWK1-F1
#
_cell.length_a   1.000
_cell.length_b   1.000
_cell.length_c   1.000
_cell.angle_alpha   90.00
_cell.angle_beta   90.00
_cell.angle_gamma   90.00
#
_symmetry.space_group_name_H-M   'P 1'
#
loop_
_entity.id
_entity.type
_entity.pdbx_description
1 polymer ?
#
loop_
_entity_poly.entity_id
_entity_poly.type
_entity_poly.pdbx_seq_one_letter_code
_entity_poly.pdbx_strand_id
1 'polypeptide(L)'
;MRNYTDWPDTDYFKENGIPVSCCKESSNCTAEVLKDLNRAAQEVYSVGCFAMMTSVMESNLGIIAGISFGIAFYQLIGVFLACCLARYITNNQYEMV
;
A
#
# COMPACT_ATOMS: atom_id res chain seq x y z
N MET A 1 13.88 -7.21 8.18
CA MET A 1 13.48 -7.79 6.88
C MET A 1 13.52 -6.74 5.78
N ARG A 2 14.73 -6.42 5.34
CA ARG A 2 15.04 -5.58 4.20
C ARG A 2 15.22 -6.42 2.93
N ASN A 3 15.68 -7.66 3.08
CA ASN A 3 15.86 -8.63 2.02
C ASN A 3 15.58 -10.06 2.53
N TYR A 4 15.67 -11.05 1.64
CA TYR A 4 15.47 -12.46 1.99
C TYR A 4 16.59 -13.04 2.89
N THR A 5 17.77 -12.41 2.95
CA THR A 5 18.87 -12.90 3.79
C THR A 5 18.68 -12.59 5.27
N ASP A 6 17.64 -11.85 5.64
CA ASP A 6 17.25 -11.59 7.04
C ASP A 6 16.43 -12.74 7.66
N TRP A 7 15.93 -13.69 6.85
CA TRP A 7 15.14 -14.82 7.35
C TRP A 7 15.87 -15.75 8.34
N PRO A 8 17.17 -16.09 8.16
CA PRO A 8 17.92 -16.95 9.08
C PRO A 8 17.92 -16.50 10.55
N ASP A 9 17.75 -15.20 10.79
CA ASP A 9 17.72 -14.63 12.14
C ASP A 9 16.37 -14.89 12.86
N THR A 10 15.39 -15.46 12.17
CA THR A 10 14.06 -15.75 12.73
C THR A 10 13.93 -17.20 13.19
N ASP A 11 13.16 -17.43 14.25
CA ASP A 11 12.84 -18.79 14.70
C ASP A 11 12.02 -19.57 13.66
N TYR A 12 11.19 -18.86 12.87
CA TYR A 12 10.41 -19.44 11.79
C TYR A 12 11.27 -20.18 10.76
N PHE A 13 12.42 -19.61 10.40
CA PHE A 13 13.30 -20.15 9.36
C PHE A 13 13.87 -21.53 9.74
N LYS A 14 14.10 -21.79 11.04
CA LYS A 14 14.64 -23.07 11.53
C LYS A 14 13.75 -24.25 11.15
N GLU A 15 12.44 -24.06 11.24
CA GLU A 15 11.45 -25.10 10.91
C GLU A 15 11.07 -25.07 9.43
N ASN A 16 10.82 -23.88 8.88
CA ASN A 16 10.10 -23.72 7.62
C ASN A 16 10.94 -23.16 6.45
N GLY A 17 12.14 -22.63 6.72
CA GLY A 17 12.92 -21.86 5.74
C GLY A 17 12.28 -20.50 5.43
N ILE A 18 12.63 -19.92 4.29
CA ILE A 18 11.99 -18.70 3.76
C ILE A 18 10.52 -19.04 3.42
N PRO A 19 9.53 -18.16 3.71
CA PRO A 19 8.15 -18.40 3.32
C PRO A 19 7.95 -18.49 1.81
N VAL A 20 7.01 -19.35 1.41
CA VAL A 20 6.61 -19.52 0.00
C VAL A 20 6.03 -18.24 -0.62
N SER A 21 5.53 -17.29 0.18
CA SER A 21 5.07 -15.99 -0.31
C SER A 21 6.21 -15.10 -0.83
N CYS A 22 7.46 -15.43 -0.51
CA CYS A 22 8.63 -14.75 -1.06
C CYS A 22 9.04 -15.28 -2.44
N CYS A 23 8.44 -16.37 -2.94
CA CYS A 23 8.79 -16.97 -4.22
C CYS A 23 8.33 -16.10 -5.41
N LYS A 24 9.16 -15.99 -6.44
CA LYS A 24 8.79 -15.35 -7.72
C LYS A 24 7.80 -16.21 -8.50
N GLU A 25 8.09 -17.51 -8.58
CA GLU A 25 7.25 -18.53 -9.20
C GLU A 25 7.10 -19.72 -8.25
N SER A 26 5.94 -20.38 -8.28
CA SER A 26 5.64 -21.49 -7.37
C SER A 26 6.24 -22.83 -7.80
N SER A 27 6.63 -22.97 -9.06
CA SER A 27 7.12 -24.22 -9.67
C SER A 27 8.48 -24.68 -9.12
N ASN A 28 9.40 -23.74 -8.87
CA ASN A 28 10.78 -24.03 -8.48
C ASN A 28 11.05 -23.81 -6.98
N CYS A 29 10.03 -23.41 -6.23
CA CYS A 29 10.17 -22.98 -4.85
C CYS A 29 9.86 -24.09 -3.85
N THR A 30 10.71 -25.12 -3.82
CA THR A 30 10.56 -26.26 -2.91
C THR A 30 11.05 -25.93 -1.50
N ALA A 31 10.58 -26.68 -0.49
CA ALA A 31 11.01 -26.50 0.90
C ALA A 31 12.53 -26.66 1.09
N GLU A 32 13.17 -27.52 0.30
CA GLU A 32 14.62 -27.70 0.31
C GLU A 32 15.37 -26.47 -0.19
N VAL A 33 14.86 -25.85 -1.26
CA VAL A 33 15.41 -24.60 -1.81
C VAL A 33 15.23 -23.46 -0.81
N LEU A 34 14.07 -23.38 -0.16
CA LEU A 34 13.75 -22.32 0.80
C LEU A 34 14.55 -22.38 2.10
N LYS A 35 15.21 -23.51 2.41
CA LYS A 35 16.15 -23.65 3.54
C LYS A 35 17.60 -23.32 3.18
N ASP A 36 17.92 -23.19 1.89
CA ASP A 36 19.27 -22.86 1.41
C ASP A 36 19.28 -21.45 0.78
N LEU A 37 19.93 -20.51 1.45
CA LEU A 37 20.00 -19.12 0.99
C LEU A 37 20.60 -18.97 -0.41
N ASN A 38 21.58 -19.80 -0.79
CA ASN A 38 22.22 -19.71 -2.10
C ASN A 38 21.28 -20.19 -3.21
N ARG A 39 20.52 -21.26 -2.94
CA ARG A 39 19.54 -21.78 -3.89
C ARG A 39 18.31 -20.87 -3.97
N ALA A 40 17.86 -20.35 -2.82
CA ALA A 40 16.73 -19.43 -2.75
C ALA A 40 16.99 -18.11 -3.50
N ALA A 41 18.25 -17.65 -3.63
CA ALA A 41 18.60 -16.38 -4.26
C ALA A 41 17.99 -16.17 -5.66
N GLN A 42 17.83 -17.23 -6.44
CA GLN A 42 17.24 -17.16 -7.78
C GLN A 42 15.72 -17.28 -7.75
N GLU A 43 15.16 -18.01 -6.80
CA GLU A 43 13.74 -18.35 -6.73
C GLU A 43 12.89 -17.34 -5.93
N VAL A 44 13.50 -16.56 -5.02
CA VAL A 44 12.78 -15.62 -4.15
C VAL A 44 13.04 -14.15 -4.51
N TYR A 45 12.11 -13.27 -4.15
CA TYR A 45 12.31 -11.82 -4.25
C TYR A 45 13.47 -11.37 -3.35
N SER A 46 14.43 -10.66 -3.95
CA SER A 46 15.59 -10.16 -3.23
C SER A 46 15.27 -8.93 -2.37
N VAL A 47 14.29 -8.13 -2.79
CA VAL A 47 13.85 -6.92 -2.10
C VAL A 47 12.71 -7.26 -1.14
N GLY A 48 12.83 -6.82 0.12
CA GLY A 48 11.78 -6.97 1.11
C GLY A 48 10.56 -6.10 0.81
N CYS A 49 9.38 -6.59 1.19
CA CYS A 49 8.10 -5.92 0.90
C CYS A 49 8.02 -4.48 1.43
N PHE A 50 8.53 -4.23 2.63
CA PHE A 50 8.51 -2.88 3.22
C PHE A 50 9.38 -1.90 2.42
N ALA A 51 10.61 -2.29 2.09
CA ALA A 51 11.50 -1.45 1.29
C ALA A 51 10.92 -1.16 -0.10
N MET A 52 10.32 -2.16 -0.74
CA MET A 52 9.62 -1.99 -2.01
C MET A 52 8.45 -1.03 -1.89
N MET A 53 7.59 -1.22 -0.88
CA MET A 53 6.42 -0.37 -0.65
C MET A 53 6.82 1.08 -0.40
N THR A 54 7.80 1.33 0.47
CA THR A 54 8.30 2.67 0.74
C THR A 54 8.88 3.31 -0.52
N SER A 55 9.67 2.57 -1.31
CA SER A 55 10.22 3.08 -2.59
C SER A 55 9.10 3.46 -3.58
N VAL A 56 8.03 2.67 -3.66
CA VAL A 56 6.86 2.99 -4.49
C VAL A 56 6.14 4.25 -3.98
N MET A 57 5.98 4.40 -2.67
CA MET A 57 5.36 5.58 -2.07
C MET A 57 6.21 6.84 -2.32
N GLU A 58 7.52 6.77 -2.12
CA GLU A 58 8.45 7.89 -2.33
C GLU A 58 8.51 8.30 -3.81
N SER A 59 8.56 7.35 -4.73
CA SER A 59 8.60 7.61 -6.18
C SER A 59 7.27 8.18 -6.72
N ASN A 60 6.15 7.96 -6.03
CA ASN A 60 4.83 8.44 -6.43
C ASN A 60 4.26 9.51 -5.50
N LEU A 61 5.08 10.10 -4.63
CA LEU A 61 4.62 11.01 -3.58
C LEU A 61 3.86 12.22 -4.15
N GLY A 62 4.30 12.74 -5.30
CA GLY A 62 3.63 13.86 -5.97
C GLY A 62 2.22 13.52 -6.45
N ILE A 63 2.02 12.33 -7.02
CA ILE A 63 0.70 11.86 -7.48
C ILE A 63 -0.23 11.67 -6.28
N ILE A 64 0.25 11.02 -5.22
CA ILE A 64 -0.51 10.78 -3.99
C ILE A 64 -0.94 12.10 -3.35
N ALA A 65 -0.01 13.06 -3.24
CA ALA A 65 -0.29 14.39 -2.72
C ALA A 65 -1.33 15.11 -3.58
N GLY A 66 -1.20 15.05 -4.91
CA GLY A 66 -2.13 15.65 -5.86
C GLY A 66 -3.56 15.11 -5.72
N ILE A 67 -3.72 13.78 -5.63
CA ILE A 67 -5.03 13.16 -5.40
C ILE A 67 -5.62 13.63 -4.06
N SER A 68 -4.80 13.65 -3.01
CA SER A 68 -5.23 14.05 -1.66
C SER A 68 -5.72 15.50 -1.63
N PHE A 69 -4.97 16.43 -2.26
CA PHE A 69 -5.40 17.82 -2.39
C PHE A 69 -6.66 17.95 -3.26
N GLY A 70 -6.74 17.23 -4.37
CA GLY A 70 -7.92 17.23 -5.24
C GLY A 70 -9.18 16.81 -4.49
N ILE A 71 -9.12 15.75 -3.69
CA ILE A 71 -10.23 15.31 -2.85
C ILE A 71 -10.61 16.37 -1.82
N ALA A 72 -9.63 16.99 -1.14
CA ALA A 72 -9.88 18.03 -0.16
C ALA A 72 -10.59 19.26 -0.78
N PHE A 73 -10.12 19.73 -1.93
CA PHE A 73 -10.77 20.83 -2.65
C PHE A 73 -12.18 20.47 -3.13
N TYR A 74 -12.36 19.25 -3.65
CA TYR A 74 -13.67 18.77 -4.06
C TYR A 74 -14.67 18.75 -2.90
N GLN A 75 -14.23 18.31 -1.71
CA GLN A 75 -15.05 18.35 -0.49
C GLN A 75 -15.43 19.78 -0.09
N LEU A 76 -14.50 20.73 -0.15
CA LEU A 76 -14.79 22.14 0.17
C LEU A 76 -15.85 22.74 -0.78
N ILE A 77 -15.77 22.42 -2.07
CA ILE A 77 -16.80 22.83 -3.04
C ILE A 77 -18.15 22.22 -2.67
N GLY A 78 -18.18 20.94 -2.30
CA GLY A 78 -19.41 20.27 -1.83
C GLY A 78 -20.04 20.95 -0.61
N VAL A 79 -19.23 21.28 0.40
CA VAL A 79 -19.69 22.00 1.59
C VAL A 79 -20.22 23.38 1.24
N PHE A 80 -19.51 24.13 0.40
CA PHE A 80 -19.94 25.46 -0.03
C PHE A 80 -21.29 25.42 -0.75
N LEU A 81 -21.46 24.51 -1.72
CA LEU A 81 -22.72 24.34 -2.45
C LEU A 81 -23.86 23.90 -1.53
N ALA A 82 -23.60 23.00 -0.59
CA ALA A 82 -24.60 22.58 0.40
C ALA A 82 -25.06 23.76 1.27
N CYS A 83 -24.13 24.62 1.72
CA CYS A 83 -24.46 25.82 2.47
C CYS A 83 -25.28 26.82 1.64
N CYS A 84 -24.92 27.03 0.36
CA CYS A 84 -25.67 27.88 -0.56
C CYS A 84 -27.09 27.36 -0.78
N LEU A 85 -27.23 26.05 -1.02
CA LEU A 85 -28.53 25.40 -1.20
C LEU A 85 -29.40 25.52 0.05
N ALA A 86 -28.84 25.28 1.24
CA ALA A 86 -29.56 25.40 2.49
C ALA A 86 -30.12 26.83 2.69
N ARG A 87 -29.28 27.86 2.47
CA ARG A 87 -29.72 29.26 2.57
C ARG A 87 -30.81 29.61 1.57
N TYR A 88 -30.68 29.13 0.33
CA TYR A 88 -31.68 29.34 -0.72
C TYR A 88 -33.04 28.74 -0.35
N ILE A 89 -33.06 27.49 0.13
CA ILE A 89 -34.28 26.83 0.59
C ILE A 89 -34.91 27.60 1.75
N THR A 90 -34.12 28.01 2.75
CA THR A 90 -34.64 28.77 3.89
C THR A 90 -35.25 30.10 3.45
N ASN A 91 -34.56 30.91 2.64
CA ASN A 91 -35.09 32.21 2.19
C ASN A 91 -36.39 32.09 1.40
N ASN A 92 -36.48 31.12 0.49
CA ASN A 92 -37.69 30.91 -0.31
C ASN A 92 -38.90 30.43 0.52
N GLN A 93 -38.69 29.82 1.68
CA GLN A 93 -39.77 29.46 2.60
C GLN A 93 -40.28 30.67 3.41
N TYR A 94 -39.45 31.69 3.63
CA TYR A 94 -39.86 32.94 4.30
C TYR A 94 -40.64 33.88 3.38
N GLU A 95 -40.42 33.84 2.06
CA GLU A 95 -41.17 34.65 1.08
C GLU A 95 -42.55 34.06 0.70
N MET A 96 -42.88 32.86 1.19
CA MET A 96 -44.16 32.19 0.91
C MET A 96 -45.23 32.43 2.00
N VAL A 97 -45.07 33.50 2.79
CA VAL A 97 -46.01 34.01 3.82
C VAL A 97 -46.25 35.49 3.57
#